data_AF-A0A9Q0YBG9-F1
#
_entry.id   AF-A0A9Q0YBG9-F1
#
_cell.length_a   1.000
_cell.length_b   1.000
_cell.length_c   1.000
_cell.angle_alpha   90.00
_cell.angle_beta   90.00
_cell.angle_gamma   90.00
#
_symmetry.space_group_name_H-M   'P 1'
#
loop_
_entity.id
_entity.type
_entity.pdbx_description
1 polymer ?
#
loop_
_entity_poly.entity_id
_entity_poly.type
_entity_poly.pdbx_seq_one_letter_code
_entity_poly.pdbx_strand_id
1 'polypeptide(L)'
;MSNQRSFVIRFVATANCRKEQIQSAVRGVQAAKVPTEKIKEEAVLKMTERDDNLYVCDPFEGPAFKHLLSLGCRIVGAQCVVSCLEKDISLPKVNHPVHNLSLYGTIITCSSIAKERREWIHEKVQWMGGTISKDLTECITHLVAGEVGSKKYHVAADVKKPILLPDWVEACWEEGQTK
;
A
#
# COMPACT_ATOMS: atom_id res chain seq x y z
N MET A 1 -5.02 -17.21 -32.14
CA MET A 1 -4.56 -17.82 -30.87
C MET A 1 -4.13 -16.68 -29.97
N SER A 2 -5.04 -16.21 -29.11
CA SER A 2 -4.79 -15.10 -28.19
C SER A 2 -3.74 -15.51 -27.18
N ASN A 3 -2.57 -14.87 -27.24
CA ASN A 3 -1.46 -15.05 -26.33
C ASN A 3 -1.92 -14.57 -24.94
N GLN A 4 -2.49 -15.48 -24.14
CA GLN A 4 -2.99 -15.17 -22.81
C GLN A 4 -1.75 -14.98 -21.94
N ARG A 5 -1.26 -13.73 -21.86
CA ARG A 5 -0.13 -13.36 -20.99
C ARG A 5 -0.45 -13.87 -19.59
N SER A 6 0.29 -14.88 -19.14
CA SER A 6 0.10 -15.47 -17.81
C SER A 6 0.49 -14.42 -16.76
N PHE A 7 -0.43 -14.08 -15.88
CA PHE A 7 -0.16 -13.24 -14.71
C PHE A 7 0.83 -13.96 -13.77
N VAL A 8 1.94 -13.31 -13.43
CA VAL A 8 2.97 -13.84 -12.52
C VAL A 8 3.23 -12.83 -11.40
N ILE A 9 3.44 -13.35 -10.18
CA ILE A 9 3.91 -12.55 -9.05
C ILE A 9 5.44 -12.58 -9.03
N ARG A 10 6.07 -11.43 -9.27
CA ARG A 10 7.52 -11.26 -9.33
C ARG A 10 8.07 -10.72 -8.02
N PHE A 11 8.87 -11.52 -7.33
CA PHE A 11 9.58 -11.10 -6.13
C PHE A 11 10.88 -10.40 -6.52
N VAL A 12 10.99 -9.11 -6.21
CA VAL A 12 12.15 -8.30 -6.55
C VAL A 12 13.25 -8.54 -5.51
N ALA A 13 14.36 -9.13 -5.95
CA ALA A 13 15.53 -9.34 -5.12
C ALA A 13 16.41 -8.09 -5.13
N THR A 14 16.45 -7.38 -4.01
CA THR A 14 17.35 -6.25 -3.72
C THR A 14 18.29 -6.62 -2.57
N ALA A 15 19.41 -5.89 -2.43
CA ALA A 15 20.39 -6.15 -1.38
C ALA A 15 19.82 -5.94 0.05
N ASN A 16 18.87 -5.01 0.20
CA ASN A 16 18.29 -4.61 1.48
C ASN A 16 16.97 -5.33 1.80
N CYS A 17 16.64 -6.42 1.11
CA CYS A 17 15.38 -7.14 1.34
C CYS A 17 15.26 -7.69 2.77
N ARG A 18 14.09 -7.50 3.39
CA ARG A 18 13.68 -8.25 4.59
C ARG A 18 13.42 -9.71 4.22
N LYS A 19 14.48 -10.52 4.29
CA LYS A 19 14.51 -11.90 3.79
C LYS A 19 13.40 -12.77 4.37
N GLU A 20 13.08 -12.63 5.65
CA GLU A 20 12.07 -13.44 6.33
C GLU A 20 10.65 -13.19 5.81
N GLN A 21 10.24 -11.93 5.68
CA GLN A 21 8.93 -11.55 5.16
C GLN A 21 8.78 -11.99 3.70
N ILE A 22 9.79 -11.75 2.86
CA ILE A 22 9.81 -12.20 1.46
C ILE A 22 9.70 -13.73 1.38
N GLN A 23 10.43 -14.48 2.20
CA GLN A 23 10.32 -15.94 2.24
C GLN A 23 8.94 -16.42 2.71
N SER A 24 8.33 -15.76 3.68
CA SER A 24 6.96 -16.05 4.12
C SER A 24 5.96 -15.84 2.98
N ALA A 25 6.03 -14.69 2.31
CA ALA A 25 5.18 -14.37 1.17
C ALA A 25 5.36 -15.37 0.01
N VAL A 26 6.59 -15.73 -0.36
CA VAL A 26 6.85 -16.73 -1.42
C VAL A 26 6.19 -18.07 -1.08
N ARG A 27 6.37 -18.57 0.15
CA ARG A 27 5.78 -19.84 0.58
C ARG A 27 4.25 -19.80 0.53
N GLY A 28 3.65 -18.73 1.02
CA GLY A 28 2.20 -18.56 1.03
C GLY A 28 1.62 -18.55 -0.39
N VAL A 29 2.25 -17.81 -1.32
CA VAL A 29 1.78 -17.73 -2.71
C VAL A 29 1.95 -19.07 -3.45
N GLN A 30 3.05 -19.78 -3.20
CA GLN A 30 3.27 -21.11 -3.76
C GLN A 30 2.24 -22.13 -3.25
N ALA A 31 1.88 -22.07 -1.96
CA ALA A 31 0.82 -22.90 -1.38
C ALA A 31 -0.55 -22.61 -2.03
N ALA A 32 -0.82 -21.35 -2.37
CA ALA A 32 -2.00 -20.93 -3.13
C ALA A 32 -1.95 -21.29 -4.63
N LYS A 33 -0.89 -21.99 -5.09
CA LYS A 33 -0.68 -22.41 -6.50
C LYS A 33 -0.68 -21.26 -7.51
N VAL A 34 -0.33 -20.05 -7.08
CA VAL A 34 -0.21 -18.88 -7.96
C VAL A 34 1.20 -18.87 -8.59
N PRO A 35 1.34 -18.61 -9.90
CA PRO A 35 2.65 -18.51 -10.55
C PRO A 35 3.53 -17.42 -9.94
N THR A 36 4.75 -17.78 -9.57
CA THR A 36 5.73 -16.85 -8.97
C THR A 36 7.08 -16.92 -9.67
N GLU A 37 7.75 -15.78 -9.79
CA GLU A 37 9.10 -15.65 -10.33
C GLU A 37 9.96 -14.77 -9.41
N LYS A 38 11.27 -14.99 -9.37
CA LYS A 38 12.22 -14.07 -8.72
C LYS A 38 12.91 -13.23 -9.80
N ILE A 39 12.89 -11.92 -9.65
CA ILE A 39 13.55 -10.98 -10.56
C ILE A 39 14.64 -10.21 -9.81
N LYS A 40 15.82 -10.08 -10.41
CA LYS A 40 16.90 -9.29 -9.82
C LYS A 40 16.69 -7.80 -10.10
N GLU A 41 17.24 -6.94 -9.24
CA GLU A 41 17.20 -5.49 -9.41
C GLU A 41 17.70 -5.04 -10.80
N GLU A 42 18.78 -5.63 -11.33
CA GLU A 42 19.32 -5.22 -12.63
C GLU A 42 18.37 -5.56 -13.79
N ALA A 43 17.54 -6.59 -13.65
CA ALA A 43 16.54 -6.94 -14.65
C ALA A 43 15.33 -6.00 -14.58
N VAL A 44 14.92 -5.59 -13.37
CA VAL A 44 13.88 -4.57 -13.18
C VAL A 44 14.30 -3.24 -13.83
N LEU A 45 15.54 -2.80 -13.60
CA LEU A 45 16.06 -1.55 -14.15
C LEU A 45 16.18 -1.54 -15.68
N LYS A 46 16.23 -2.71 -16.32
CA LYS A 46 16.23 -2.85 -17.78
C LYS A 46 14.84 -2.78 -18.40
N MET A 47 13.77 -2.82 -17.59
CA MET A 47 12.41 -2.72 -18.10
C MET A 47 12.15 -1.32 -18.63
N THR A 48 11.55 -1.23 -19.81
CA THR A 48 11.20 0.04 -20.47
C THR A 48 9.69 0.30 -20.49
N GLU A 49 8.89 -0.75 -20.31
CA GLU A 49 7.43 -0.69 -20.40
C GLU A 49 6.79 -1.39 -19.20
N ARG A 50 5.58 -0.95 -18.87
CA ARG A 50 4.71 -1.60 -17.88
C ARG A 50 4.21 -2.93 -18.43
N ASP A 51 4.21 -3.95 -17.59
CA ASP A 51 3.50 -5.20 -17.85
C ASP A 51 2.34 -5.43 -16.86
N ASP A 52 1.62 -6.53 -17.06
CA ASP A 52 0.43 -6.90 -16.26
C ASP A 52 0.80 -7.66 -14.97
N ASN A 53 2.09 -7.83 -14.70
CA ASN A 53 2.57 -8.59 -13.55
C ASN A 53 2.46 -7.79 -12.25
N LEU A 54 2.50 -8.52 -11.14
CA LEU A 54 2.53 -7.94 -9.80
C LEU A 54 3.94 -8.07 -9.23
N TYR A 55 4.49 -6.96 -8.74
CA TYR A 55 5.81 -6.91 -8.15
C TYR A 55 5.72 -6.88 -6.64
N VAL A 56 6.43 -7.80 -5.98
CA VAL A 56 6.62 -7.78 -4.53
C VAL A 56 7.94 -7.09 -4.23
N CYS A 57 7.86 -5.91 -3.62
CA CYS A 57 9.03 -5.10 -3.24
C CYS A 57 9.08 -4.96 -1.72
N ASP A 58 10.25 -5.16 -1.15
CA ASP A 58 10.48 -4.99 0.27
C ASP A 58 11.96 -4.62 0.51
N PRO A 59 12.29 -3.44 1.06
CA PRO A 59 11.39 -2.34 1.43
C PRO A 59 10.81 -1.58 0.22
N PHE A 60 9.88 -0.65 0.45
CA PHE A 60 9.36 0.31 -0.55
C PHE A 60 10.35 1.45 -0.82
N GLU A 61 11.59 1.09 -1.08
CA GLU A 61 12.71 2.01 -1.25
C GLU A 61 13.69 1.47 -2.28
N GLY A 62 14.63 2.33 -2.70
CA GLY A 62 15.70 1.96 -3.62
C GLY A 62 15.35 2.09 -5.11
N PRO A 63 16.35 1.86 -5.98
CA PRO A 63 16.25 2.08 -7.43
C PRO A 63 15.16 1.23 -8.09
N ALA A 64 15.12 -0.09 -7.81
CA ALA A 64 14.12 -0.98 -8.40
C ALA A 64 12.68 -0.55 -8.09
N PHE A 65 12.38 -0.21 -6.84
CA PHE A 65 11.04 0.24 -6.43
C PHE A 65 10.65 1.55 -7.14
N LYS A 66 11.53 2.54 -7.15
CA LYS A 66 11.29 3.84 -7.82
C LYS A 66 11.07 3.67 -9.32
N HIS A 67 11.82 2.76 -9.95
CA HIS A 67 11.67 2.44 -11.36
C HIS A 67 10.33 1.77 -11.68
N LEU A 68 9.92 0.78 -10.88
CA LEU A 68 8.61 0.16 -11.04
C LEU A 68 7.47 1.17 -10.81
N LEU A 69 7.64 2.08 -9.86
CA LEU A 69 6.68 3.14 -9.59
C LEU A 69 6.56 4.12 -10.77
N SER A 70 7.68 4.52 -11.39
CA SER A 70 7.67 5.42 -12.55
C SER A 70 7.05 4.77 -13.79
N LEU A 71 7.21 3.45 -13.96
CA LEU A 71 6.53 2.67 -15.01
C LEU A 71 5.03 2.48 -14.72
N GLY A 72 4.56 2.75 -13.51
CA GLY A 72 3.18 2.50 -13.11
C GLY A 72 2.84 1.00 -12.98
N CYS A 73 3.84 0.17 -12.67
CA CYS A 73 3.66 -1.24 -12.39
C CYS A 73 2.85 -1.45 -11.10
N ARG A 74 2.20 -2.61 -10.98
CA ARG A 74 1.49 -2.97 -9.75
C ARG A 74 2.51 -3.45 -8.71
N ILE A 75 2.56 -2.79 -7.56
CA ILE A 75 3.54 -3.08 -6.51
C ILE A 75 2.83 -3.38 -5.19
N VAL A 76 3.24 -4.44 -4.51
CA VAL A 76 2.82 -4.77 -3.15
C VAL A 76 4.02 -5.09 -2.26
N GLY A 77 3.85 -4.93 -0.96
CA GLY A 77 4.83 -5.38 0.03
C GLY A 77 4.68 -6.87 0.33
N ALA A 78 5.73 -7.48 0.87
CA ALA A 78 5.67 -8.87 1.31
C ALA A 78 4.58 -9.07 2.37
N GLN A 79 4.44 -8.12 3.30
CA GLN A 79 3.44 -8.18 4.37
C GLN A 79 2.00 -8.08 3.85
N CYS A 80 1.76 -7.29 2.81
CA CYS A 80 0.47 -7.28 2.11
C CYS A 80 0.11 -8.67 1.58
N VAL A 81 1.05 -9.37 0.92
CA VAL A 81 0.82 -10.71 0.38
C VAL A 81 0.49 -11.72 1.48
N VAL A 82 1.28 -11.74 2.56
CA VAL A 82 1.03 -12.61 3.72
C VAL A 82 -0.34 -12.32 4.33
N SER A 83 -0.64 -11.06 4.59
CA SER A 83 -1.92 -10.65 5.20
C SER A 83 -3.13 -10.99 4.32
N CYS A 84 -3.00 -10.87 3.00
CA CYS A 84 -4.03 -11.28 2.05
C CYS A 84 -4.32 -12.78 2.14
N LEU A 85 -3.28 -13.61 2.21
CA LEU A 85 -3.41 -15.06 2.29
C LEU A 85 -4.02 -15.51 3.62
N GLU A 86 -3.61 -14.91 4.73
CA GLU A 86 -4.13 -15.24 6.07
C GLU A 86 -5.61 -14.86 6.24
N LYS A 87 -6.03 -13.74 5.66
CA LYS A 87 -7.40 -13.22 5.78
C LYS A 87 -8.32 -13.67 4.65
N ASP A 88 -7.83 -14.49 3.72
CA ASP A 88 -8.53 -14.89 2.49
C ASP A 88 -9.06 -13.69 1.66
N ILE A 89 -8.23 -12.66 1.53
CA ILE A 89 -8.53 -11.43 0.78
C ILE A 89 -7.76 -11.44 -0.53
N SER A 90 -8.44 -11.07 -1.62
CA SER A 90 -7.78 -10.87 -2.92
C SER A 90 -6.74 -9.74 -2.88
N LEU A 91 -5.62 -9.95 -3.55
CA LEU A 91 -4.57 -8.93 -3.65
C LEU A 91 -5.11 -7.59 -4.19
N PRO A 92 -4.67 -6.45 -3.63
CA PRO A 92 -5.15 -5.14 -4.05
C PRO A 92 -5.01 -4.90 -5.56
N LYS A 93 -6.11 -4.48 -6.18
CA LYS A 93 -6.18 -4.09 -7.60
C LYS A 93 -6.25 -2.57 -7.73
N VAL A 94 -5.29 -1.89 -7.11
CA VAL A 94 -5.18 -0.43 -7.09
C VAL A 94 -3.99 0.04 -7.93
N ASN A 95 -4.02 1.31 -8.32
CA ASN A 95 -3.00 1.97 -9.15
C ASN A 95 -1.87 2.61 -8.33
N HIS A 96 -1.76 2.28 -7.04
CA HIS A 96 -0.70 2.75 -6.16
C HIS A 96 -0.09 1.56 -5.41
N PRO A 97 1.15 1.68 -4.92
CA PRO A 97 1.75 0.62 -4.10
C PRO A 97 0.97 0.37 -2.80
N VAL A 98 0.93 -0.89 -2.36
CA VAL A 98 0.36 -1.30 -1.06
C VAL A 98 1.34 -2.17 -0.29
N HIS A 99 1.95 -1.62 0.74
CA HIS A 99 2.96 -2.26 1.57
C HIS A 99 2.37 -3.30 2.53
N ASN A 100 1.32 -2.93 3.27
CA ASN A 100 0.61 -3.80 4.21
C ASN A 100 -0.90 -3.46 4.20
N LEU A 101 -1.68 -4.14 5.05
CA LEU A 101 -3.13 -3.96 5.14
C LEU A 101 -3.57 -3.36 6.49
N SER A 102 -2.69 -2.63 7.19
CA SER A 102 -2.98 -2.09 8.53
C SER A 102 -4.18 -1.15 8.55
N LEU A 103 -4.41 -0.40 7.47
CA LEU A 103 -5.56 0.50 7.30
C LEU A 103 -6.56 0.00 6.26
N TYR A 104 -6.56 -1.31 5.98
CA TYR A 104 -7.52 -1.90 5.04
C TYR A 104 -8.96 -1.69 5.51
N GLY A 105 -9.81 -1.17 4.63
CA GLY A 105 -11.20 -0.81 4.93
C GLY A 105 -11.37 0.58 5.57
N THR A 106 -10.28 1.27 5.89
CA THR A 106 -10.32 2.65 6.39
C THR A 106 -10.44 3.63 5.23
N ILE A 107 -11.40 4.53 5.32
CA ILE A 107 -11.54 5.69 4.44
C ILE A 107 -11.27 6.95 5.26
N ILE A 108 -10.24 7.71 4.91
CA ILE A 108 -9.85 8.94 5.63
C ILE A 108 -10.17 10.21 4.85
N THR A 109 -10.37 11.31 5.57
CA THR A 109 -10.32 12.66 5.01
C THR A 109 -9.43 13.54 5.88
N CYS A 110 -8.65 14.42 5.26
CA CYS A 110 -7.78 15.36 5.97
C CYS A 110 -8.46 16.74 6.12
N SER A 111 -8.26 17.40 7.26
CA SER A 111 -8.72 18.77 7.52
C SER A 111 -7.67 19.59 8.28
N SER A 112 -7.48 20.85 7.92
CA SER A 112 -6.53 21.77 8.58
C SER A 112 -5.13 21.18 8.76
N ILE A 113 -4.60 20.52 7.72
CA ILE A 113 -3.24 19.96 7.70
C ILE A 113 -2.47 20.62 6.55
N ALA A 114 -1.23 21.02 6.83
CA ALA A 114 -0.29 21.57 5.85
C ALA A 114 -0.10 20.62 4.65
N LYS A 115 0.13 21.19 3.47
CA LYS A 115 0.16 20.43 2.21
C LYS A 115 1.15 19.26 2.26
N GLU A 116 2.38 19.51 2.71
CA GLU A 116 3.44 18.50 2.79
C GLU A 116 3.08 17.33 3.72
N ARG A 117 2.65 17.62 4.96
CA ARG A 117 2.21 16.58 5.90
C ARG A 117 0.99 15.82 5.38
N ARG A 118 0.08 16.49 4.66
CA ARG A 118 -1.09 15.85 4.04
C ARG A 118 -0.67 14.87 2.94
N GLU A 119 0.25 15.26 2.08
CA GLU A 119 0.77 14.39 1.01
C GLU A 119 1.45 13.14 1.60
N TRP A 120 2.23 13.31 2.67
CA TRP A 120 2.82 12.20 3.41
C TRP A 120 1.75 11.28 4.02
N ILE A 121 0.73 11.82 4.70
CA ILE A 121 -0.38 11.04 5.25
C ILE A 121 -1.09 10.23 4.16
N HIS A 122 -1.38 10.89 3.03
CA HIS A 122 -2.04 10.24 1.90
C HIS A 122 -1.22 9.06 1.38
N GLU A 123 0.08 9.26 1.16
CA GLU A 123 0.98 8.19 0.73
C GLU A 123 0.96 7.01 1.71
N LYS A 124 1.15 7.28 3.01
CA LYS A 124 1.20 6.20 4.02
C LYS A 124 -0.12 5.46 4.17
N VAL A 125 -1.24 6.16 4.12
CA VAL A 125 -2.56 5.52 4.18
C VAL A 125 -2.80 4.62 2.97
N GLN A 126 -2.43 5.07 1.77
CA GLN A 126 -2.50 4.26 0.57
C GLN A 126 -1.58 3.03 0.65
N TRP A 127 -0.36 3.20 1.15
CA TRP A 127 0.57 2.10 1.35
C TRP A 127 0.06 1.10 2.40
N MET A 128 -0.75 1.52 3.37
CA MET A 128 -1.38 0.63 4.35
C MET A 128 -2.73 0.05 3.89
N GLY A 129 -3.09 0.22 2.61
CA GLY A 129 -4.33 -0.33 2.04
C GLY A 129 -5.59 0.48 2.36
N GLY A 130 -5.44 1.66 2.96
CA GLY A 130 -6.53 2.59 3.20
C GLY A 130 -6.88 3.42 1.97
N THR A 131 -8.05 4.06 2.01
CA THR A 131 -8.56 4.91 0.95
C THR A 131 -8.64 6.36 1.42
N ILE A 132 -8.38 7.30 0.51
CA ILE A 132 -8.46 8.73 0.79
C ILE A 132 -9.68 9.32 0.10
N SER A 133 -10.50 10.05 0.85
CA SER A 133 -11.56 10.90 0.33
C SER A 133 -11.15 12.37 0.48
N LYS A 134 -11.22 13.12 -0.63
CA LYS A 134 -10.95 14.57 -0.63
C LYS A 134 -12.04 15.33 0.14
N ASP A 135 -13.26 14.84 0.06
CA ASP A 135 -14.45 15.44 0.67
C ASP A 135 -14.92 14.64 1.86
N LEU A 136 -15.56 15.34 2.80
CA LEU A 136 -16.21 14.72 3.94
C LEU A 136 -17.53 14.12 3.46
N THR A 137 -17.53 12.83 3.15
CA THR A 137 -18.70 12.07 2.72
C THR A 137 -19.18 11.15 3.84
N GLU A 138 -20.39 10.62 3.74
CA GLU A 138 -20.91 9.67 4.74
C GLU A 138 -20.07 8.38 4.84
N CYS A 139 -19.44 8.00 3.73
CA CYS A 139 -18.61 6.80 3.62
C CYS A 139 -17.28 6.90 4.37
N ILE A 140 -16.84 8.09 4.79
CA ILE A 140 -15.59 8.19 5.54
C ILE A 140 -15.71 7.42 6.85
N THR A 141 -14.59 6.84 7.26
CA THR A 141 -14.47 6.14 8.54
C THR A 141 -13.83 7.02 9.60
N HIS A 142 -12.85 7.86 9.21
CA HIS A 142 -12.07 8.69 10.13
C HIS A 142 -11.77 10.05 9.51
N LEU A 143 -11.77 11.10 10.33
CA LEU A 143 -11.23 12.41 9.97
C LEU A 143 -9.84 12.56 10.59
N VAL A 144 -8.83 12.90 9.79
CA VAL A 144 -7.51 13.29 10.29
C VAL A 144 -7.45 14.83 10.31
N ALA A 145 -7.33 15.42 11.49
CA ALA A 145 -7.37 16.86 11.68
C ALA A 145 -6.11 17.37 12.38
N GLY A 146 -5.49 18.42 11.82
CA GLY A 146 -4.35 19.08 12.47
C GLY A 146 -4.78 20.15 13.48
N GLU A 147 -5.95 20.75 13.26
CA GLU A 147 -6.53 21.78 14.11
C GLU A 147 -8.05 21.59 14.23
N VAL A 148 -8.63 22.12 15.30
CA VAL A 148 -10.08 22.13 15.53
C VAL A 148 -10.75 23.33 14.84
N GLY A 149 -12.08 23.29 14.70
CA GLY A 149 -12.87 24.47 14.29
C GLY A 149 -13.12 24.63 12.78
N SER A 150 -12.60 23.73 11.95
CA SER A 150 -12.96 23.71 10.53
C SER A 150 -14.40 23.21 10.33
N LYS A 151 -15.02 23.56 9.20
CA LYS A 151 -16.34 23.02 8.84
C LYS A 151 -16.34 21.48 8.79
N LYS A 152 -15.25 20.88 8.28
CA LYS A 152 -15.10 19.41 8.23
C LYS A 152 -15.01 18.80 9.63
N TYR A 153 -14.33 19.48 10.55
CA TYR A 153 -14.23 19.06 11.95
C TYR A 153 -15.60 19.04 12.63
N HIS A 154 -16.36 20.13 12.52
CA HIS A 154 -17.69 20.21 13.12
C HIS A 154 -18.64 19.16 12.56
N VAL A 155 -18.71 19.03 11.22
CA VAL A 155 -19.58 18.02 10.61
C VAL A 155 -19.17 16.61 11.02
N ALA A 156 -17.86 16.30 11.07
CA ALA A 156 -17.38 14.98 11.54
C ALA A 156 -17.76 14.73 13.01
N ALA A 157 -17.70 15.74 13.87
CA ALA A 157 -18.11 15.64 15.26
C ALA A 157 -19.63 15.41 15.38
N ASP A 158 -20.43 16.14 14.61
CA ASP A 158 -21.89 16.02 14.59
C ASP A 158 -22.34 14.62 14.14
N VAL A 159 -21.69 14.08 13.10
CA VAL A 159 -21.94 12.72 12.61
C VAL A 159 -21.15 11.64 13.38
N LYS A 160 -20.53 12.01 14.50
CA LYS A 160 -19.77 11.12 15.42
C LYS A 160 -18.72 10.25 14.74
N LYS A 161 -18.10 10.77 13.68
CA LYS A 161 -16.94 10.12 13.05
C LYS A 161 -15.72 10.34 13.95
N PRO A 162 -14.88 9.31 14.17
CA PRO A 162 -13.60 9.49 14.84
C PRO A 162 -12.76 10.62 14.24
N ILE A 163 -12.28 11.53 15.08
CA ILE A 163 -11.38 12.62 14.68
C ILE A 163 -10.03 12.35 15.34
N LEU A 164 -9.00 12.14 14.52
CA LEU A 164 -7.66 11.72 14.96
C LEU A 164 -6.61 12.74 14.52
N LEU A 165 -5.50 12.77 15.25
CA LEU A 165 -4.33 13.56 14.87
C LEU A 165 -3.54 12.87 13.75
N PRO A 166 -2.76 13.62 12.94
CA PRO A 166 -1.82 13.07 11.98
C PRO A 166 -0.94 11.94 12.51
N ASP A 167 -0.53 12.03 13.77
CA ASP A 167 0.41 11.12 14.42
C ASP A 167 -0.16 9.70 14.57
N TRP A 168 -1.49 9.55 14.54
CA TRP A 168 -2.12 8.23 14.48
C TRP A 168 -1.69 7.47 13.21
N VAL A 169 -1.58 8.14 12.07
CA VAL A 169 -1.14 7.52 10.81
C VAL A 169 0.31 7.10 10.90
N GLU A 170 1.13 7.90 11.57
CA GLU A 170 2.55 7.61 11.82
C GLU A 170 2.71 6.38 12.71
N ALA A 171 2.00 6.33 13.84
CA ALA A 171 1.98 5.17 14.71
C ALA A 171 1.52 3.89 13.99
N CYS A 172 0.46 3.98 13.17
CA CYS A 172 -0.01 2.84 12.36
C CYS A 172 1.05 2.38 11.35
N TRP A 173 1.79 3.31 10.75
CA TRP A 173 2.85 3.00 9.79
C TRP A 173 4.04 2.32 10.47
N GLU A 174 4.48 2.83 11.62
CA GLU A 174 5.57 2.25 12.41
C GLU A 174 5.23 0.84 12.89
N GLU A 175 4.05 0.65 13.48
CA GLU A 175 3.60 -0.68 13.94
C GLU A 175 3.41 -1.65 12.76
N GLY A 176 2.95 -1.15 11.61
CA GLY A 176 2.79 -1.96 10.40
C GLY A 176 4.11 -2.41 9.76
N GLN A 177 5.27 -1.94 10.24
CA GLN A 177 6.59 -2.36 9.78
C GLN A 177 7.24 -3.41 10.68
N THR A 178 6.77 -3.58 11.93
CA THR A 178 7.35 -4.50 12.93
C THR A 178 6.67 -5.87 12.99
N LYS A 179 5.52 -6.03 12.31
CA LYS A 179 4.80 -7.31 12.15
C LYS A 179 5.25 -8.04 10.90
#